data_AF-B3E769-F1
#
_entry.id   AF-B3E769-F1
#
_cell.length_a   1.000
_cell.length_b   1.000
_cell.length_c   1.000
_cell.angle_alpha   90.00
_cell.angle_beta   90.00
_cell.angle_gamma   90.00
#
_symmetry.space_group_name_H-M   'P 1'
#
loop_
_entity.id
_entity.type
_entity.pdbx_description
1 polymer ?
#
loop_
_entity_poly.entity_id
_entity_poly.type
_entity_poly.pdbx_seq_one_letter_code
_entity_poly.pdbx_strand_id
1 'polypeptide(L)'
;MATMKSIPALFLFLLFFSISQSALAADDAFSHIWGGFSTSLQLRSDQQRHNTATAARDLDRVIIAPGETFSFNERVGARDTGKGYRAAPIITATGLLQDIPGGGICQLASTIYNAGLLAGMQVVERHPHSRTVGHVPPGRDATIASWRKDLKLKNPHPYPLQLRIALNQNRLTTSLYGPVEKPFSVELNVSQTRLVPDTVVVTATAHAPQQQGASGFSTETRRIIKENGQVRDELISQDIYPAPSRVMAGDSP
;
A
#
# COMPACT_ATOMS: atom_id res chain seq x y z
N MET A 1 -45.28 46.06 3.97
CA MET A 1 -44.81 44.65 3.87
C MET A 1 -43.33 44.72 3.51
N ALA A 2 -42.33 44.20 4.23
CA ALA A 2 -42.29 43.19 5.28
C ALA A 2 -41.17 43.54 6.29
N THR A 3 -41.41 43.25 7.57
CA THR A 3 -40.46 43.45 8.68
C THR A 3 -39.42 42.32 8.71
N MET A 4 -38.14 42.66 8.56
CA MET A 4 -37.01 41.75 8.83
C MET A 4 -36.94 41.46 10.33
N LYS A 5 -37.23 40.20 10.70
CA LYS A 5 -36.99 39.69 12.06
C LYS A 5 -35.51 39.36 12.21
N SER A 6 -34.81 40.06 13.11
CA SER A 6 -33.45 39.72 13.53
C SER A 6 -33.44 38.35 14.22
N ILE A 7 -32.63 37.44 13.72
CA ILE A 7 -32.36 36.16 14.37
C ILE A 7 -31.53 36.46 15.63
N PRO A 8 -31.93 36.00 16.83
CA PRO A 8 -31.20 36.30 18.06
C PRO A 8 -29.85 35.55 18.06
N ALA A 9 -28.78 36.26 18.47
CA ALA A 9 -27.40 35.77 18.51
C ALA A 9 -27.19 34.45 19.31
N LEU A 10 -28.16 34.09 20.16
CA LEU A 10 -28.16 32.86 20.96
C LEU A 10 -28.29 31.58 20.09
N PHE A 11 -28.94 31.66 18.92
CA PHE A 11 -29.11 30.52 18.01
C PHE A 11 -27.82 30.20 17.21
N LEU A 12 -26.99 31.21 16.95
CA LEU A 12 -25.71 31.04 16.26
C LEU A 12 -24.64 30.43 17.18
N PHE A 13 -24.69 30.73 18.49
CA PHE A 13 -23.75 30.19 19.47
C PHE A 13 -23.97 28.69 19.76
N LEU A 14 -25.23 28.23 19.75
CA LEU A 14 -25.58 26.81 19.90
C LEU A 14 -25.14 25.96 18.70
N LEU A 15 -25.25 26.49 17.47
CA LEU A 15 -24.76 25.78 16.28
C LEU A 15 -23.22 25.63 16.27
N PHE A 16 -22.48 26.67 16.65
CA PHE A 16 -21.02 26.60 16.74
C PHE A 16 -20.53 25.66 17.86
N PHE A 17 -21.23 25.61 19.00
CA PHE A 17 -20.89 24.71 20.10
C PHE A 17 -21.18 23.23 19.74
N SER A 18 -22.31 22.93 19.07
CA SER A 18 -22.64 21.58 18.60
C SER A 18 -21.71 21.07 17.49
N ILE A 19 -21.26 21.93 16.57
CA ILE A 19 -20.28 21.54 15.54
C ILE A 19 -18.93 21.18 16.20
N SER A 20 -18.51 21.93 17.22
CA SER A 20 -17.23 21.69 17.91
C SER A 20 -17.18 20.36 18.68
N GLN A 21 -18.28 19.93 19.33
CA GLN A 21 -18.35 18.62 19.99
C GLN A 21 -18.39 17.46 18.98
N SER A 22 -19.10 17.59 17.85
CA SER A 22 -19.16 16.53 16.84
C SER A 22 -17.82 16.24 16.15
N ALA A 23 -17.01 17.27 15.91
CA ALA A 23 -15.68 17.12 15.31
C ALA A 23 -14.65 16.54 16.29
N LEU A 24 -14.72 16.90 17.57
CA LEU A 24 -13.87 16.33 18.63
C LEU A 24 -14.26 14.89 18.99
N ALA A 25 -15.56 14.55 18.95
CA ALA A 25 -16.03 13.18 19.22
C ALA A 25 -15.67 12.19 18.10
N ALA A 26 -15.55 12.65 16.85
CA ALA A 26 -15.20 11.79 15.72
C ALA A 26 -13.73 11.33 15.74
N ASP A 27 -12.81 12.14 16.29
CA ASP A 27 -11.40 11.75 16.44
C ASP A 27 -11.17 10.81 17.66
N ASP A 28 -12.13 10.70 18.60
CA ASP A 28 -12.06 9.78 19.75
C ASP A 28 -12.62 8.38 19.43
N ALA A 29 -13.49 8.26 18.43
CA ALA A 29 -14.15 6.99 18.06
C ALA A 29 -13.19 5.92 17.50
N PHE A 30 -11.98 6.29 17.07
CA PHE A 30 -10.96 5.39 16.52
C PHE A 30 -9.61 5.64 17.20
N SER A 31 -9.55 5.36 18.51
CA SER A 31 -8.42 5.70 19.37
C SER A 31 -7.35 4.59 19.48
N HIS A 32 -7.64 3.37 19.05
CA HIS A 32 -6.74 2.23 19.23
C HIS A 32 -6.11 1.78 17.91
N ILE A 33 -4.77 1.77 17.84
CA ILE A 33 -4.06 1.29 16.65
C ILE A 33 -4.13 -0.24 16.56
N TRP A 34 -4.66 -0.74 15.45
CA TRP A 34 -4.70 -2.18 15.16
C TRP A 34 -3.52 -2.62 14.31
N GLY A 35 -3.10 -1.79 13.36
CA GLY A 35 -1.91 -2.04 12.55
C GLY A 35 -1.31 -0.74 12.07
N GLY A 36 0.02 -0.70 11.95
CA GLY A 36 0.74 0.48 11.52
C GLY A 36 2.01 0.09 10.79
N PHE A 37 2.32 0.79 9.71
CA PHE A 37 3.54 0.55 8.96
C PHE A 37 4.06 1.85 8.35
N SER A 38 5.38 1.97 8.24
CA SER A 38 6.04 3.14 7.67
C SER A 38 7.06 2.76 6.62
N THR A 39 7.16 3.57 5.57
CA THR A 39 8.20 3.47 4.55
C THR A 39 8.96 4.79 4.43
N SER A 40 10.25 4.71 4.09
CA SER A 40 11.08 5.92 3.90
C SER A 40 10.74 6.63 2.60
N LEU A 41 10.62 7.95 2.68
CA LEU A 41 10.49 8.83 1.51
C LEU A 41 11.82 9.47 1.12
N GLN A 42 12.92 9.27 1.85
CA GLN A 42 14.18 10.02 1.66
C GLN A 42 14.69 10.04 0.22
N LEU A 43 14.60 8.92 -0.50
CA LEU A 43 15.07 8.77 -1.88
C LEU A 43 13.98 9.07 -2.93
N ARG A 44 12.85 9.65 -2.54
CA ARG A 44 11.73 9.95 -3.44
C ARG A 44 11.88 11.35 -4.02
N SER A 45 11.62 11.49 -5.32
CA SER A 45 11.55 12.79 -5.97
C SER A 45 10.34 13.59 -5.50
N ASP A 46 10.36 14.90 -5.74
CA ASP A 46 9.24 15.79 -5.41
C ASP A 46 7.95 15.38 -6.13
N GLN A 47 8.04 14.92 -7.38
CA GLN A 47 6.88 14.42 -8.13
C GLN A 47 6.29 13.15 -7.48
N GLN A 48 7.13 12.20 -7.03
CA GLN A 48 6.65 10.99 -6.36
C GLN A 48 5.99 11.31 -5.01
N ARG A 49 6.57 12.23 -4.24
CA ARG A 49 6.00 12.71 -2.97
C ARG A 49 4.68 13.43 -3.19
N HIS A 50 4.61 14.31 -4.19
CA HIS A 50 3.39 15.00 -4.59
C HIS A 50 2.28 14.02 -5.00
N ASN A 51 2.60 13.01 -5.80
CA ASN A 51 1.65 11.98 -6.21
C ASN A 51 1.14 11.16 -5.02
N THR A 52 2.04 10.81 -4.10
CA THR A 52 1.69 10.08 -2.88
C THR A 52 0.79 10.92 -1.99
N ALA A 53 1.09 12.21 -1.81
CA ALA A 53 0.25 13.14 -1.07
C ALA A 53 -1.13 13.34 -1.73
N THR A 54 -1.18 13.39 -3.06
CA THR A 54 -2.43 13.49 -3.83
C THR A 54 -3.30 12.26 -3.59
N ALA A 55 -2.76 11.05 -3.77
CA ALA A 55 -3.48 9.81 -3.50
C ALA A 55 -3.87 9.64 -2.01
N ALA A 56 -3.02 10.09 -1.09
CA ALA A 56 -3.30 10.02 0.34
C ALA A 56 -4.53 10.85 0.74
N ARG A 57 -4.82 11.96 0.07
CA ARG A 57 -6.02 12.77 0.35
C ARG A 57 -7.32 12.01 0.07
N ASP A 58 -7.31 11.13 -0.92
CA ASP A 58 -8.47 10.31 -1.28
C ASP A 58 -8.64 9.10 -0.33
N LEU A 59 -7.60 8.76 0.43
CA LEU A 59 -7.49 7.52 1.19
C LEU A 59 -7.45 7.73 2.72
N ASP A 60 -6.99 8.89 3.18
CA ASP A 60 -6.95 9.21 4.60
C ASP A 60 -8.36 9.32 5.17
N ARG A 61 -8.52 8.87 6.42
CA ARG A 61 -9.78 8.81 7.17
C ARG A 61 -10.88 7.93 6.55
N VAL A 62 -10.58 7.11 5.54
CA VAL A 62 -11.52 6.10 5.01
C VAL A 62 -11.90 5.13 6.13
N ILE A 63 -13.20 4.99 6.38
CA ILE A 63 -13.75 3.99 7.29
C ILE A 63 -14.10 2.75 6.47
N ILE A 64 -13.68 1.58 6.95
CA ILE A 64 -13.92 0.27 6.37
C ILE A 64 -14.83 -0.49 7.35
N ALA A 65 -16.10 -0.60 7.01
CA ALA A 65 -17.11 -1.24 7.84
C ALA A 65 -16.84 -2.76 8.00
N PRO A 66 -17.42 -3.41 9.03
CA PRO A 66 -17.39 -4.87 9.16
C PRO A 66 -17.85 -5.57 7.86
N GLY A 67 -17.01 -6.47 7.34
CA GLY A 67 -17.27 -7.19 6.09
C GLY A 67 -17.02 -6.41 4.80
N GLU A 68 -16.77 -5.09 4.86
CA GLU A 68 -16.48 -4.25 3.69
C GLU A 68 -15.10 -4.59 3.12
N THR A 69 -14.98 -4.52 1.78
CA THR A 69 -13.70 -4.60 1.07
C THR A 69 -13.27 -3.21 0.63
N PHE A 70 -12.18 -2.72 1.20
CA PHE A 70 -11.48 -1.55 0.71
C PHE A 70 -10.82 -1.88 -0.64
N SER A 71 -11.00 -1.02 -1.65
CA SER A 71 -10.27 -1.03 -2.91
C SER A 71 -9.44 0.24 -3.06
N PHE A 72 -8.14 0.09 -3.29
CA PHE A 72 -7.26 1.24 -3.51
C PHE A 72 -7.65 1.98 -4.79
N ASN A 73 -7.85 1.25 -5.90
CA ASN A 73 -8.19 1.84 -7.18
C ASN A 73 -9.55 2.54 -7.17
N GLU A 74 -10.57 1.98 -6.52
CA GLU A 74 -11.91 2.59 -6.43
C GLU A 74 -11.86 3.93 -5.69
N ARG A 75 -11.16 3.99 -4.56
CA ARG A 75 -11.03 5.21 -3.75
C ARG A 75 -10.20 6.29 -4.45
N VAL A 76 -9.08 5.90 -5.08
CA VAL A 76 -8.18 6.85 -5.75
C VAL A 76 -8.70 7.27 -7.13
N GLY A 77 -9.40 6.42 -7.86
CA GLY A 77 -9.88 6.71 -9.21
C GLY A 77 -8.76 6.98 -10.23
N ALA A 78 -9.04 7.89 -11.17
CA ALA A 78 -8.13 8.22 -12.27
C ALA A 78 -6.85 8.94 -11.79
N ARG A 79 -5.73 8.66 -12.47
CA ARG A 79 -4.38 9.13 -12.11
C ARG A 79 -3.79 10.00 -13.21
N ASP A 80 -4.50 11.04 -13.58
CA ASP A 80 -4.11 11.96 -14.64
C ASP A 80 -3.70 13.34 -14.10
N THR A 81 -3.19 14.18 -15.01
CA THR A 81 -2.79 15.55 -14.70
C THR A 81 -3.98 16.42 -14.27
N GLY A 82 -5.20 16.12 -14.71
CA GLY A 82 -6.43 16.81 -14.31
C GLY A 82 -6.75 16.62 -12.83
N LYS A 83 -6.47 15.43 -12.28
CA LYS A 83 -6.53 15.16 -10.82
C LYS A 83 -5.29 15.65 -10.06
N GLY A 84 -4.35 16.31 -10.74
CA GLY A 84 -3.15 16.89 -10.15
C GLY A 84 -1.96 15.95 -10.04
N TYR A 85 -2.01 14.76 -10.65
CA TYR A 85 -0.86 13.85 -10.69
C TYR A 85 0.23 14.36 -11.64
N ARG A 86 1.48 14.15 -11.24
CA ARG A 86 2.68 14.53 -12.00
C ARG A 86 3.35 13.28 -12.57
N ALA A 87 4.00 13.44 -13.72
CA ALA A 87 4.82 12.37 -14.29
C ALA A 87 5.97 12.03 -13.33
N ALA A 88 6.12 10.74 -13.05
CA ALA A 88 7.20 10.20 -12.24
C ALA A 88 7.45 8.72 -12.62
N PRO A 89 8.63 8.17 -12.30
CA PRO A 89 8.97 6.80 -12.71
C PRO A 89 8.01 5.76 -12.13
N ILE A 90 7.53 4.86 -13.00
CA ILE A 90 6.86 3.60 -12.65
C ILE A 90 7.67 2.41 -13.15
N ILE A 91 7.50 1.25 -12.51
CA ILE A 91 8.01 -0.02 -13.03
C ILE A 91 6.95 -0.58 -13.98
N THR A 92 7.27 -0.64 -15.27
CA THR A 92 6.39 -1.22 -16.30
C THR A 92 6.35 -2.76 -16.20
N ALA A 93 5.44 -3.38 -16.94
CA ALA A 93 5.31 -4.84 -16.99
C ALA A 93 6.60 -5.54 -17.48
N THR A 94 7.39 -4.88 -18.33
CA THR A 94 8.69 -5.38 -18.80
C THR A 94 9.83 -5.13 -17.81
N GLY A 95 9.56 -4.48 -16.67
CA GLY A 95 10.59 -4.06 -15.74
C GLY A 95 11.37 -2.83 -16.20
N LEU A 96 10.94 -2.08 -17.20
CA LEU A 96 11.58 -0.80 -17.52
C LEU A 96 10.98 0.34 -16.69
N LEU A 97 11.74 1.41 -16.47
CA LEU A 97 11.24 2.63 -15.86
C LEU A 97 10.62 3.52 -16.93
N GLN A 98 9.42 4.02 -16.67
CA GLN A 98 8.74 4.99 -17.53
C GLN A 98 8.08 6.06 -16.67
N ASP A 99 8.15 7.31 -17.09
CA ASP A 99 7.49 8.41 -16.40
C ASP A 99 6.02 8.49 -16.82
N ILE A 100 5.13 8.26 -15.85
CA ILE A 100 3.68 8.33 -16.05
C ILE A 100 3.06 9.12 -14.89
N PRO A 101 2.00 9.91 -15.12
CA PRO A 101 1.19 10.48 -14.06
C PRO A 101 0.81 9.44 -12.99
N GLY A 102 1.06 9.79 -11.73
CA GLY A 102 0.81 8.88 -10.60
C GLY A 102 2.00 7.97 -10.26
N GLY A 103 3.16 8.13 -10.91
CA GLY A 103 4.36 7.40 -10.53
C GLY A 103 4.73 7.55 -9.05
N GLY A 104 5.15 6.45 -8.43
CA GLY A 104 5.53 6.37 -7.01
C GLY A 104 4.43 5.93 -6.04
N ILE A 105 3.14 5.98 -6.42
CA ILE A 105 2.04 5.66 -5.49
C ILE A 105 1.95 4.17 -5.08
N CYS A 106 2.61 3.26 -5.79
CA CYS A 106 2.70 1.85 -5.36
C CYS A 106 3.37 1.72 -3.99
N GLN A 107 4.23 2.67 -3.59
CA GLN A 107 4.77 2.71 -2.23
C GLN A 107 3.66 2.92 -1.18
N LEU A 108 2.66 3.74 -1.48
CA LEU A 108 1.49 3.91 -0.61
C LEU A 108 0.69 2.61 -0.52
N ALA A 109 0.45 1.94 -1.65
CA ALA A 109 -0.21 0.64 -1.67
C ALA A 109 0.57 -0.39 -0.81
N SER A 110 1.89 -0.52 -0.99
CA SER A 110 2.73 -1.38 -0.14
C SER A 110 2.62 -1.01 1.34
N THR A 111 2.58 0.28 1.68
CA THR A 111 2.51 0.73 3.09
C THR A 111 1.14 0.35 3.70
N ILE A 112 0.04 0.62 2.98
CA ILE A 112 -1.32 0.23 3.39
C ILE A 112 -1.45 -1.29 3.52
N TYR A 113 -0.91 -2.05 2.56
CA TYR A 113 -0.92 -3.51 2.61
C TYR A 113 -0.31 -4.04 3.91
N ASN A 114 0.87 -3.52 4.29
CA ASN A 114 1.54 -3.94 5.51
C ASN A 114 0.80 -3.54 6.79
N ALA A 115 0.21 -2.33 6.83
CA ALA A 115 -0.64 -1.94 7.94
C ALA A 115 -1.89 -2.83 8.05
N GLY A 116 -2.50 -3.18 6.90
CA GLY A 116 -3.60 -4.12 6.79
C GLY A 116 -3.26 -5.51 7.31
N LEU A 117 -2.09 -6.05 6.93
CA LEU A 117 -1.62 -7.34 7.44
C LEU A 117 -1.52 -7.35 8.96
N LEU A 118 -0.92 -6.31 9.55
CA LEU A 118 -0.73 -6.15 10.99
C LEU A 118 -2.04 -5.90 11.76
N ALA A 119 -3.04 -5.31 11.09
CA ALA A 119 -4.40 -5.14 11.60
C ALA A 119 -5.28 -6.39 11.42
N GLY A 120 -4.74 -7.49 10.90
CA GLY A 120 -5.50 -8.72 10.67
C GLY A 120 -6.53 -8.61 9.55
N MET A 121 -6.38 -7.66 8.62
CA MET A 121 -7.26 -7.56 7.44
C MET A 121 -7.09 -8.78 6.54
N GLN A 122 -8.16 -9.20 5.87
CA GLN A 122 -8.10 -10.24 4.86
C GLN A 122 -7.61 -9.65 3.53
N VAL A 123 -6.61 -10.27 2.92
CA VAL A 123 -6.12 -9.88 1.59
C VAL A 123 -7.05 -10.51 0.54
N VAL A 124 -7.83 -9.69 -0.15
CA VAL A 124 -8.73 -10.13 -1.23
C VAL A 124 -8.01 -10.08 -2.57
N GLU A 125 -7.21 -9.03 -2.79
CA GLU A 125 -6.40 -8.87 -3.98
C GLU A 125 -5.10 -8.16 -3.61
N ARG A 126 -3.97 -8.73 -4.03
CA ARG A 126 -2.67 -8.09 -3.96
C ARG A 126 -1.77 -8.69 -5.04
N HIS A 127 -0.94 -7.85 -5.63
CA HIS A 127 0.04 -8.25 -6.65
C HIS A 127 1.44 -7.78 -6.22
N PRO A 128 2.49 -8.61 -6.34
CA PRO A 128 3.87 -8.15 -6.20
C PRO A 128 4.30 -7.32 -7.43
N HIS A 129 5.35 -6.52 -7.25
CA HIS A 129 6.13 -5.96 -8.35
C HIS A 129 6.90 -7.08 -9.07
N SER A 130 7.27 -6.83 -10.33
CA SER A 130 8.09 -7.77 -11.13
C SER A 130 9.55 -7.88 -10.68
N ARG A 131 9.96 -7.04 -9.73
CA ARG A 131 11.31 -6.96 -9.13
C ARG A 131 11.18 -6.48 -7.69
N THR A 132 12.23 -6.65 -6.91
CA THR A 132 12.28 -6.08 -5.56
C THR A 132 12.18 -4.55 -5.61
N VAL A 133 11.61 -3.99 -4.55
CA VAL A 133 11.48 -2.55 -4.36
C VAL A 133 12.21 -2.14 -3.09
N GLY A 134 12.95 -1.04 -3.14
CA GLY A 134 13.80 -0.61 -2.01
C GLY A 134 13.08 -0.02 -0.79
N HIS A 135 11.75 -0.02 -0.75
CA HIS A 135 10.97 0.61 0.34
C HIS A 135 10.29 -0.37 1.29
N VAL A 136 10.25 -1.66 0.96
CA VAL A 136 9.74 -2.75 1.82
C VAL A 136 10.53 -4.03 1.57
N PRO A 137 10.58 -4.97 2.53
CA PRO A 137 11.14 -6.29 2.30
C PRO A 137 10.43 -7.03 1.15
N PRO A 138 11.11 -7.93 0.42
CA PRO A 138 10.46 -8.81 -0.54
C PRO A 138 9.35 -9.63 0.13
N GLY A 139 8.29 -9.98 -0.62
CA GLY A 139 7.07 -10.60 -0.09
C GLY A 139 6.07 -9.62 0.52
N ARG A 140 6.51 -8.37 0.79
CA ARG A 140 5.73 -7.35 1.52
C ARG A 140 5.33 -6.16 0.66
N ASP A 141 5.59 -6.17 -0.63
CA ASP A 141 5.22 -5.08 -1.54
C ASP A 141 3.82 -5.26 -2.14
N ALA A 142 3.17 -4.20 -2.56
CA ALA A 142 1.94 -4.27 -3.33
C ALA A 142 2.01 -3.31 -4.51
N THR A 143 1.65 -3.79 -5.70
CA THR A 143 1.62 -2.99 -6.91
C THR A 143 0.19 -2.77 -7.37
N ILE A 144 -0.06 -1.61 -7.97
CA ILE A 144 -1.36 -1.20 -8.48
C ILE A 144 -1.23 -0.67 -9.90
N ALA A 145 -2.26 -0.91 -10.70
CA ALA A 145 -2.43 -0.39 -12.04
C ALA A 145 -3.95 -0.27 -12.28
N SER A 146 -4.43 0.95 -12.58
CA SER A 146 -5.85 1.33 -12.44
C SER A 146 -6.86 0.30 -12.94
N TRP A 147 -6.58 -0.37 -14.06
CA TRP A 147 -7.49 -1.31 -14.71
C TRP A 147 -7.06 -2.79 -14.64
N ARG A 148 -5.92 -3.10 -14.02
CA ARG A 148 -5.32 -4.44 -14.07
C ARG A 148 -4.90 -5.02 -12.72
N LYS A 149 -4.48 -4.18 -11.78
CA LYS A 149 -3.95 -4.61 -10.49
C LYS A 149 -4.47 -3.69 -9.40
N ASP A 150 -5.10 -4.26 -8.39
CA ASP A 150 -5.59 -3.51 -7.24
C ASP A 150 -5.00 -4.06 -5.93
N LEU A 151 -5.08 -3.23 -4.89
CA LEU A 151 -4.95 -3.69 -3.51
C LEU A 151 -6.34 -3.69 -2.89
N LYS A 152 -6.85 -4.87 -2.59
CA LYS A 152 -8.13 -5.05 -1.92
C LYS A 152 -7.96 -5.73 -0.58
N LEU A 153 -8.47 -5.07 0.46
CA LEU A 153 -8.40 -5.54 1.85
C LEU A 153 -9.82 -5.59 2.43
N LYS A 154 -10.26 -6.77 2.83
CA LYS A 154 -11.54 -6.94 3.52
C LYS A 154 -11.35 -6.83 5.03
N ASN A 155 -12.27 -6.12 5.69
CA ASN A 155 -12.35 -6.08 7.15
C ASN A 155 -13.12 -7.32 7.64
N PRO A 156 -12.45 -8.34 8.23
CA PRO A 156 -13.14 -9.52 8.75
C PRO A 156 -13.74 -9.28 10.15
N HIS A 157 -13.48 -8.13 10.76
CA HIS A 157 -13.75 -7.87 12.17
C HIS A 157 -15.15 -7.29 12.38
N PRO A 158 -15.75 -7.47 13.57
CA PRO A 158 -17.07 -6.91 13.88
C PRO A 158 -17.03 -5.40 14.18
N TYR A 159 -15.86 -4.76 14.10
CA TYR A 159 -15.68 -3.34 14.32
C TYR A 159 -15.27 -2.62 13.05
N PRO A 160 -15.75 -1.39 12.79
CA PRO A 160 -15.22 -0.57 11.71
C PRO A 160 -13.75 -0.25 11.98
N LEU A 161 -12.96 -0.09 10.92
CA LEU A 161 -11.57 0.37 10.99
C LEU A 161 -11.39 1.64 10.17
N GLN A 162 -10.70 2.63 10.72
CA GLN A 162 -10.36 3.85 10.02
C GLN A 162 -8.91 3.80 9.53
N LEU A 163 -8.72 3.96 8.23
CA LEU A 163 -7.41 4.15 7.61
C LEU A 163 -6.92 5.58 7.88
N ARG A 164 -5.70 5.70 8.39
CA ARG A 164 -5.01 6.97 8.62
C ARG A 164 -3.69 6.99 7.89
N ILE A 165 -3.41 8.08 7.19
CA ILE A 165 -2.22 8.25 6.38
C ILE A 165 -1.54 9.57 6.77
N ALA A 166 -0.30 9.46 7.24
CA ALA A 166 0.52 10.61 7.58
C ALA A 166 1.75 10.65 6.66
N LEU A 167 1.98 11.82 6.07
CA LEU A 167 3.17 12.12 5.28
C LEU A 167 3.94 13.23 5.97
N ASN A 168 5.23 13.02 6.21
CA ASN A 168 6.15 14.07 6.58
C ASN A 168 7.35 14.08 5.61
N GLN A 169 8.34 14.93 5.89
CA GLN A 169 9.46 15.15 4.97
C GLN A 169 10.25 13.89 4.60
N ASN A 170 10.26 12.84 5.43
CA ASN A 170 11.09 11.66 5.17
C ASN A 170 10.36 10.32 5.35
N ARG A 171 9.08 10.35 5.69
CA ARG A 171 8.34 9.14 6.06
C ARG A 171 6.89 9.21 5.61
N LEU A 172 6.44 8.10 5.08
CA LEU A 172 5.05 7.78 4.85
C LEU A 172 4.63 6.75 5.91
N THR A 173 3.58 7.03 6.67
CA THR A 173 3.03 6.12 7.67
C THR A 173 1.56 5.88 7.37
N THR A 174 1.15 4.62 7.40
CA THR A 174 -0.26 4.23 7.30
C THR A 174 -0.63 3.40 8.51
N SER A 175 -1.78 3.67 9.09
CA SER A 175 -2.30 2.96 10.25
C SER A 175 -3.78 2.66 10.09
N LEU A 176 -4.23 1.54 10.65
CA LEU A 176 -5.64 1.24 10.84
C LEU A 176 -5.97 1.38 12.33
N TYR A 177 -6.96 2.19 12.62
CA TYR A 177 -7.47 2.41 13.97
C TYR A 177 -8.84 1.77 14.14
N GLY A 178 -9.06 1.12 15.27
CA GLY A 178 -10.35 0.58 15.69
C GLY A 178 -10.90 1.32 16.91
N PRO A 179 -12.20 1.11 17.22
CA PRO A 179 -12.87 1.73 18.37
C PRO A 179 -12.53 1.06 19.71
N VAL A 180 -11.85 -0.09 19.69
CA VAL A 180 -11.47 -0.86 20.87
C VAL A 180 -10.02 -1.30 20.76
N GLU A 181 -9.40 -1.65 21.88
CA GLU A 181 -8.06 -2.25 21.89
C GLU A 181 -8.03 -3.52 21.01
N LYS A 182 -6.94 -3.71 20.27
CA LYS A 182 -6.81 -4.87 19.38
C LYS A 182 -6.76 -6.16 20.20
N PRO A 183 -7.71 -7.09 20.04
CA PRO A 183 -7.81 -8.27 20.92
C PRO A 183 -6.85 -9.42 20.55
N PHE A 184 -5.96 -9.22 19.59
CA PHE A 184 -5.03 -10.23 19.09
C PHE A 184 -3.66 -9.63 18.76
N SER A 185 -2.64 -10.49 18.70
CA SER A 185 -1.32 -10.13 18.18
C SER A 185 -1.09 -10.72 16.80
N VAL A 186 -0.27 -10.04 16.00
CA VAL A 186 0.09 -10.45 14.64
C VAL A 186 1.60 -10.47 14.51
N GLU A 187 2.14 -11.56 13.96
CA GLU A 187 3.54 -11.72 13.58
C GLU A 187 3.59 -12.07 12.09
N LEU A 188 4.53 -11.47 11.35
CA LEU A 188 4.72 -11.71 9.92
C LEU A 188 6.06 -12.39 9.69
N ASN A 189 6.02 -13.58 9.09
CA ASN A 189 7.20 -14.36 8.76
C ASN A 189 7.32 -14.46 7.25
N VAL A 190 8.49 -14.06 6.73
CA VAL A 190 8.80 -14.16 5.31
C VAL A 190 10.00 -15.07 5.16
N SER A 191 9.82 -16.20 4.48
CA SER A 191 10.93 -17.06 4.06
C SER A 191 11.32 -16.72 2.62
N GLN A 192 12.60 -16.91 2.29
CA GLN A 192 13.11 -16.73 0.93
C GLN A 192 13.77 -18.02 0.46
N THR A 193 13.48 -18.41 -0.78
CA THR A 193 14.12 -19.55 -1.44
C THR A 193 14.83 -19.06 -2.68
N ARG A 194 16.13 -19.30 -2.77
CA ARG A 194 16.93 -18.93 -3.93
C ARG A 194 16.43 -19.70 -5.17
N LEU A 195 16.21 -18.99 -6.26
CA LEU A 195 15.93 -19.57 -7.57
C LEU A 195 17.19 -19.49 -8.41
N VAL A 196 17.64 -20.64 -8.90
CA VAL A 196 18.74 -20.72 -9.86
C VAL A 196 18.14 -20.49 -11.25
N PRO A 197 18.69 -19.59 -12.09
CA PRO A 197 18.15 -19.35 -13.42
C PRO A 197 18.27 -20.61 -14.29
N ASP A 198 17.16 -21.01 -14.92
CA ASP A 198 17.11 -22.15 -15.85
C ASP A 198 17.76 -21.84 -17.21
N THR A 199 17.80 -20.57 -17.62
CA THR A 199 18.15 -20.19 -19.00
C THR A 199 19.56 -19.61 -19.12
N VAL A 200 20.39 -20.31 -19.90
CA VAL A 200 21.66 -19.82 -20.44
C VAL A 200 21.40 -19.41 -21.89
N VAL A 201 21.44 -18.11 -22.19
CA VAL A 201 21.40 -17.65 -23.58
C VAL A 201 22.82 -17.70 -24.14
N VAL A 202 23.10 -18.68 -25.00
CA VAL A 202 24.34 -18.73 -25.79
C VAL A 202 24.10 -18.01 -27.11
N THR A 203 24.86 -16.95 -27.39
CA THR A 203 24.71 -16.17 -28.63
C THR A 203 25.95 -16.34 -29.50
N ALA A 204 25.77 -16.69 -30.78
CA ALA A 204 26.84 -16.91 -31.78
C ALA A 204 27.58 -15.62 -32.21
N THR A 205 27.21 -14.46 -31.66
CA THR A 205 27.93 -13.22 -31.90
C THR A 205 29.05 -13.05 -30.90
N ALA A 206 30.30 -13.03 -31.37
CA ALA A 206 31.52 -12.80 -30.57
C ALA A 206 31.54 -11.50 -29.73
N HIS A 207 30.54 -10.63 -29.90
CA HIS A 207 30.39 -9.34 -29.23
C HIS A 207 29.16 -9.24 -28.31
N ALA A 208 28.47 -10.36 -28.02
CA ALA A 208 27.36 -10.32 -27.08
C ALA A 208 27.87 -9.99 -25.67
N PRO A 209 27.25 -9.03 -24.94
CA PRO A 209 27.65 -8.72 -23.58
C PRO A 209 27.49 -9.96 -22.71
N GLN A 210 28.59 -10.42 -22.12
CA GLN A 210 28.52 -11.45 -21.09
C GLN A 210 27.80 -10.87 -19.88
N GLN A 211 26.68 -11.47 -19.51
CA GLN A 211 25.92 -11.10 -18.33
C GLN A 211 25.99 -12.25 -17.35
N GLN A 212 26.70 -12.07 -16.24
CA GLN A 212 26.57 -12.94 -15.08
C GLN A 212 25.11 -12.88 -14.62
N GLY A 213 24.36 -13.97 -14.80
CA GLY A 213 23.02 -14.08 -14.25
C GLY A 213 23.08 -13.96 -12.73
N ALA A 214 22.22 -13.12 -12.15
CA ALA A 214 22.00 -13.11 -10.70
C ALA A 214 20.95 -14.18 -10.37
N SER A 215 20.98 -14.73 -9.16
CA SER A 215 19.90 -15.62 -8.73
C SER A 215 18.65 -14.83 -8.43
N GLY A 216 17.52 -15.30 -8.97
CA GLY A 216 16.22 -14.88 -8.51
C GLY A 216 15.94 -15.51 -7.15
N PHE A 217 14.76 -15.24 -6.62
CA PHE A 217 14.27 -15.92 -5.43
C PHE A 217 12.75 -15.90 -5.39
N SER A 218 12.15 -16.88 -4.72
CA SER A 218 10.76 -16.83 -4.31
C SER A 218 10.66 -16.44 -2.84
N THR A 219 9.51 -15.92 -2.44
CA THR A 219 9.21 -15.64 -1.04
C THR A 219 7.90 -16.27 -0.63
N GLU A 220 7.84 -16.84 0.56
CA GLU A 220 6.57 -17.21 1.19
C GLU A 220 6.31 -16.27 2.38
N THR A 221 5.23 -15.50 2.30
CA THR A 221 4.79 -14.62 3.40
C THR A 221 3.68 -15.30 4.17
N ARG A 222 3.90 -15.51 5.46
CA ARG A 222 2.92 -16.07 6.40
C ARG A 222 2.59 -15.06 7.49
N ARG A 223 1.36 -15.16 7.99
CA ARG A 223 0.86 -14.36 9.11
C ARG A 223 0.43 -15.27 10.25
N ILE A 224 1.03 -15.09 11.41
CA ILE A 224 0.67 -15.78 12.64
C ILE A 224 -0.19 -14.84 13.47
N ILE A 225 -1.42 -15.24 13.78
CA ILE A 225 -2.36 -14.52 14.63
C ILE A 225 -2.53 -15.28 15.94
N LYS A 226 -2.33 -14.60 17.07
CA LYS A 226 -2.54 -15.18 18.41
C LYS A 226 -3.65 -14.42 19.12
N GLU A 227 -4.70 -15.14 19.51
CA GLU A 227 -5.94 -14.59 20.09
C GLU A 227 -6.50 -15.60 21.11
N ASN A 228 -6.71 -15.17 22.37
CA ASN A 228 -7.27 -16.03 23.43
C ASN A 228 -6.59 -17.41 23.58
N GLY A 229 -5.26 -17.45 23.42
CA GLY A 229 -4.47 -18.70 23.48
C GLY A 229 -4.54 -19.57 22.22
N GLN A 230 -5.38 -19.24 21.25
CA GLN A 230 -5.39 -19.87 19.93
C GLN A 230 -4.34 -19.24 19.02
N VAL A 231 -3.71 -20.07 18.20
CA VAL A 231 -2.74 -19.66 17.19
C VAL A 231 -3.26 -20.06 15.82
N ARG A 232 -3.37 -19.10 14.91
CA ARG A 232 -3.69 -19.32 13.49
C ARG A 232 -2.47 -18.94 12.66
N ASP A 233 -2.07 -19.80 11.73
CA ASP A 233 -1.00 -19.54 10.77
C ASP A 233 -1.58 -19.53 9.36
N GLU A 234 -1.47 -18.38 8.69
CA GLU A 234 -2.09 -18.10 7.41
C GLU A 234 -1.02 -17.86 6.34
N LEU A 235 -1.07 -18.62 5.25
CA LEU A 235 -0.31 -18.28 4.05
C LEU A 235 -0.93 -17.06 3.38
N ILE A 236 -0.16 -15.97 3.24
CA ILE A 236 -0.61 -14.72 2.64
C ILE A 236 -0.24 -14.64 1.16
N SER A 237 1.00 -14.96 0.81
CA SER A 237 1.46 -14.92 -0.57
C SER A 237 2.66 -15.82 -0.81
N GLN A 238 2.78 -16.26 -2.06
CA GLN A 238 4.01 -16.79 -2.63
C GLN A 238 4.37 -15.94 -3.84
N ASP A 239 5.52 -15.26 -3.77
CA ASP A 239 5.97 -14.35 -4.83
C ASP A 239 7.23 -14.87 -5.49
N ILE A 240 7.40 -14.54 -6.77
CA ILE A 240 8.60 -14.88 -7.54
C ILE A 240 9.25 -13.57 -8.02
N TYR A 241 10.51 -13.40 -7.65
CA TYR A 241 11.38 -12.33 -8.14
C TYR A 241 12.43 -12.99 -9.05
N PRO A 242 12.19 -13.00 -10.38
CA PRO A 242 13.01 -13.79 -11.30
C PRO A 242 14.45 -13.27 -11.39
N ALA A 243 15.36 -14.20 -11.64
CA ALA A 243 16.72 -13.90 -12.06
C ALA A 243 16.70 -13.12 -13.37
N PRO A 244 17.57 -12.12 -13.58
CA PRO A 244 17.89 -11.71 -14.93
C PRO A 244 18.58 -12.87 -15.66
N SER A 245 18.26 -13.08 -16.94
CA SER A 245 18.84 -14.14 -17.77
C SER A 245 20.38 -14.09 -17.76
N ARG A 246 21.03 -15.26 -17.74
CA ARG A 246 22.48 -15.37 -17.96
C ARG A 246 22.75 -15.37 -19.46
N VAL A 247 23.56 -14.43 -19.94
CA VAL A 247 23.98 -14.37 -21.35
C VAL A 247 25.45 -14.75 -21.43
N MET A 248 25.78 -15.77 -22.21
CA MET A 248 27.15 -16.15 -22.53
C MET A 248 27.41 -15.99 -24.02
N ALA A 249 28.47 -15.31 -24.39
CA ALA A 249 28.99 -15.34 -25.76
C ALA A 249 29.71 -16.68 -25.98
N GLY A 250 29.40 -17.37 -27.08
CA GLY A 250 30.04 -18.63 -27.45
C GLY A 250 29.53 -19.14 -28.79
N ASP A 251 30.38 -19.87 -29.52
CA ASP A 251 29.98 -20.52 -30.77
C ASP A 251 28.89 -21.55 -30.51
N SER A 252 27.89 -21.63 -31.39
CA SER A 252 26.84 -22.65 -31.31
C SER A 252 27.45 -24.06 -31.30
N PRO A 253 26.89 -25.02 -30.55
CA PRO A 253 27.38 -26.41 -30.55
C PRO A 253 27.26 -27.07 -31.92
#